data_AF-H3KEW0-F1
#
_entry.id   AF-H3KEW0-F1
#
_cell.length_a   1.000
_cell.length_b   1.000
_cell.length_c   1.000
_cell.angle_alpha   90.00
_cell.angle_beta   90.00
_cell.angle_gamma   90.00
#
_symmetry.space_group_name_H-M   'P 1'
#
loop_
_entity.id
_entity.type
_entity.pdbx_description
1 polymer ?
#
loop_
_entity_poly.entity_id
_entity_poly.type
_entity_poly.pdbx_seq_one_letter_code
_entity_poly.pdbx_strand_id
1 'polypeptide(L)'
;MMICIDRVESLAGCLGTGENDHRAVLNAMTAVLRRQKSVGWAFFGNLRSQPLFDEEGSFHGAVVHTALTPISGEEWTRHLVARLAAKGKSISPVLAGRIADLNEGNPVSIALFVRHLALVSPEVVEEHDLLEAEKFLRTALSRSWSDRLASLTRRQMNLLQA
;
A
#
# COMPACT_ATOMS: atom_id res chain seq x y z
N MET A 1 -11.39 20.32 8.73
CA MET A 1 -10.04 19.75 8.95
C MET A 1 -10.20 18.24 9.10
N MET A 2 -9.29 17.44 8.54
CA MET A 2 -9.31 15.98 8.62
C MET A 2 -7.97 15.48 9.15
N ILE A 3 -8.01 14.52 10.08
CA ILE A 3 -6.83 13.82 10.59
C ILE A 3 -6.78 12.45 9.93
N CYS A 4 -5.68 12.16 9.27
CA CYS A 4 -5.44 10.88 8.60
C CYS A 4 -4.36 10.10 9.37
N ILE A 5 -4.69 8.89 9.80
CA ILE A 5 -3.75 7.97 10.44
C ILE A 5 -3.58 6.77 9.51
N ASP A 6 -2.36 6.61 9.00
CA ASP A 6 -1.97 5.49 8.15
C ASP A 6 -1.26 4.41 8.97
N ARG A 7 -1.24 3.18 8.44
CA ARG A 7 -0.65 1.99 9.06
C ARG A 7 -1.20 1.69 10.44
N VAL A 8 -2.52 1.69 10.58
CA VAL A 8 -3.22 1.42 11.85
C VAL A 8 -2.88 0.04 12.42
N GLU A 9 -2.41 -0.90 11.61
CA GLU A 9 -1.88 -2.17 12.10
C GLU A 9 -0.66 -2.02 13.02
N SER A 10 0.07 -0.90 12.94
CA SER A 10 1.14 -0.59 13.89
C SER A 10 0.62 -0.35 15.30
N LEU A 11 -0.61 0.16 15.43
CA LEU A 11 -1.31 0.31 16.70
C LEU A 11 -1.85 -1.04 17.21
N ALA A 12 -2.18 -1.97 16.30
CA ALA A 12 -2.62 -3.33 16.63
C ALA A 12 -1.44 -4.25 17.03
N GLY A 13 -0.27 -4.11 16.39
CA GLY A 13 0.94 -4.90 16.68
C GLY A 13 1.52 -4.65 18.09
N CYS A 14 1.15 -3.53 18.70
CA CYS A 14 1.45 -3.19 20.08
C CYS A 14 0.61 -3.97 21.11
N LEU A 15 -0.37 -4.78 20.69
CA LEU A 15 -1.20 -5.60 21.58
C LEU A 15 -0.45 -6.83 22.14
N GLY A 16 0.77 -7.14 21.66
CA GLY A 16 1.53 -8.32 22.04
C GLY A 16 2.79 -8.09 22.88
N THR A 17 3.22 -6.84 23.12
CA THR A 17 4.50 -6.54 23.80
C THR A 17 4.39 -6.44 25.33
N GLY A 18 3.20 -6.61 25.90
CA GLY A 18 3.00 -6.59 27.37
C GLY A 18 3.14 -5.20 28.02
N GLU A 19 3.37 -4.13 27.25
CA GLU A 19 3.38 -2.77 27.77
C GLU A 19 1.94 -2.27 27.92
N ASN A 20 1.51 -2.11 29.18
CA ASN A 20 0.18 -1.64 29.60
C ASN A 20 -0.25 -0.28 29.01
N ASP A 21 0.64 0.44 28.33
CA ASP A 21 0.42 1.81 27.83
C ASP A 21 -0.41 1.85 26.53
N HIS A 22 -0.32 0.82 25.69
CA HIS A 22 -0.96 0.83 24.37
C HIS A 22 -2.49 0.79 24.40
N ARG A 23 -3.08 -0.02 25.28
CA ARG A 23 -4.54 -0.03 25.48
C ARG A 23 -5.04 1.30 26.03
N ALA A 24 -4.26 1.96 26.89
CA ALA A 24 -4.63 3.27 27.44
C ALA A 24 -4.68 4.33 26.33
N VAL A 25 -3.69 4.34 25.44
CA VAL A 25 -3.65 5.22 24.26
C VAL A 25 -4.83 4.96 23.34
N LEU A 26 -5.11 3.71 22.99
CA LEU A 26 -6.25 3.35 22.13
C LEU A 26 -7.58 3.78 22.74
N ASN A 27 -7.79 3.52 24.04
CA ASN A 27 -9.00 3.94 24.75
C ASN A 27 -9.14 5.47 24.82
N ALA A 28 -8.04 6.19 25.03
CA ALA A 28 -8.03 7.66 25.00
C ALA A 28 -8.39 8.19 23.60
N MET A 29 -7.84 7.59 22.55
CA MET A 29 -8.21 7.92 21.17
C MET A 29 -9.70 7.66 20.91
N THR A 30 -10.24 6.52 21.33
CA THR A 30 -11.67 6.22 21.22
C THR A 30 -12.54 7.25 21.94
N ALA A 31 -12.13 7.68 23.14
CA ALA A 31 -12.84 8.71 23.89
C ALA A 31 -12.85 10.06 23.14
N VAL A 32 -11.72 10.44 22.50
CA VAL A 32 -11.63 11.63 21.66
C VAL A 32 -12.55 11.52 20.44
N LEU A 33 -12.54 10.39 19.72
CA LEU A 33 -13.39 10.15 18.55
C LEU A 33 -14.89 10.27 18.87
N ARG A 34 -15.28 9.83 20.07
CA ARG A 34 -16.67 9.95 20.54
C ARG A 34 -17.07 11.38 20.88
N ARG A 35 -16.16 12.18 21.45
CA ARG A 35 -16.45 13.55 21.92
C ARG A 35 -16.24 14.63 20.86
N GLN A 36 -15.20 14.52 20.04
CA GLN A 36 -14.82 15.57 19.11
C GLN A 36 -15.38 15.32 17.71
N LYS A 37 -16.48 16.01 17.37
CA LYS A 37 -17.17 15.88 16.08
C LYS A 37 -16.82 16.98 15.05
N SER A 38 -16.05 17.99 15.45
CA SER A 38 -15.66 19.13 14.60
C SER A 38 -14.51 18.82 13.63
N VAL A 39 -13.87 17.66 13.75
CA VAL A 39 -12.73 17.21 12.93
C VAL A 39 -13.06 15.82 12.39
N GLY A 40 -12.87 15.62 11.08
CA GLY A 40 -13.01 14.29 10.47
C GLY A 40 -11.79 13.42 10.75
N TRP A 41 -12.00 12.11 10.91
CA TRP A 41 -10.92 11.15 11.14
C TRP A 41 -10.99 10.05 10.08
N ALA A 42 -9.84 9.73 9.48
CA ALA A 42 -9.69 8.64 8.55
C ALA A 42 -8.53 7.74 8.99
N PHE A 43 -8.81 6.44 9.05
CA PHE A 43 -7.89 5.41 9.51
C PHE A 43 -7.62 4.45 8.35
N PHE A 44 -6.36 4.24 8.01
CA PHE A 44 -5.93 3.36 6.93
C PHE A 44 -5.05 2.26 7.49
N GLY A 45 -5.35 1.00 7.14
CA GLY A 45 -4.64 -0.16 7.63
C GLY A 45 -4.90 -1.37 6.76
N ASN A 46 -4.22 -2.46 7.08
CA ASN A 46 -4.43 -3.76 6.43
C ASN A 46 -5.21 -4.72 7.36
N LEU A 47 -5.41 -5.96 6.91
CA LEU A 47 -6.16 -6.99 7.65
C LEU A 47 -5.67 -7.22 9.09
N ARG A 48 -4.41 -6.89 9.42
CA ARG A 48 -3.89 -7.00 10.80
C ARG A 48 -4.49 -5.97 11.75
N SER A 49 -5.08 -4.89 11.24
CA SER A 49 -5.79 -3.90 12.05
C SER A 49 -7.24 -4.29 12.35
N GLN A 50 -7.77 -5.34 11.70
CA GLN A 50 -9.15 -5.80 11.87
C GLN A 50 -9.56 -5.97 13.35
N PRO A 51 -8.72 -6.56 14.24
CA PRO A 51 -9.09 -6.74 15.65
C PRO A 51 -9.37 -5.44 16.43
N LEU A 52 -8.90 -4.28 15.95
CA LEU A 52 -9.20 -3.00 16.58
C LEU A 52 -10.66 -2.57 16.38
N PHE A 53 -11.33 -3.10 15.36
CA PHE A 53 -12.67 -2.69 14.93
C PHE A 53 -13.76 -3.74 15.20
N ASP A 54 -13.37 -4.98 15.52
CA ASP A 54 -14.27 -6.08 15.89
C ASP A 54 -15.01 -5.79 17.21
N GLU A 55 -15.97 -6.62 17.63
CA GLU A 55 -16.84 -6.37 18.80
C GLU A 55 -16.08 -6.07 20.10
N GLU A 56 -14.96 -6.74 20.33
CA GLU A 56 -14.09 -6.54 21.50
C GLU A 56 -12.98 -5.50 21.26
N GLY A 57 -12.93 -4.92 20.06
CA GLY A 57 -11.90 -3.98 19.61
C GLY A 57 -12.06 -2.58 20.21
N SER A 58 -10.94 -1.88 20.45
CA SER A 58 -10.95 -0.56 21.07
C SER A 58 -11.72 0.50 20.28
N PHE A 59 -11.85 0.35 18.96
CA PHE A 59 -12.59 1.28 18.09
C PHE A 59 -14.01 0.81 17.77
N HIS A 60 -14.48 -0.28 18.37
CA HIS A 60 -15.83 -0.78 18.15
C HIS A 60 -16.90 0.30 18.41
N GLY A 61 -17.79 0.48 17.42
CA GLY A 61 -18.86 1.47 17.43
C GLY A 61 -18.41 2.94 17.46
N ALA A 62 -17.10 3.23 17.43
CA ALA A 62 -16.58 4.59 17.42
C ALA A 62 -16.26 5.10 16.00
N VAL A 63 -16.04 4.17 15.06
CA VAL A 63 -15.74 4.45 13.65
C VAL A 63 -16.58 3.56 12.75
N VAL A 64 -16.80 4.02 11.51
CA VAL A 64 -17.36 3.18 10.45
C VAL A 64 -16.19 2.48 9.77
N HIS A 65 -16.21 1.14 9.78
CA HIS A 65 -15.23 0.33 9.08
C HIS A 65 -15.72 0.03 7.66
N THR A 66 -14.84 0.19 6.67
CA THR A 66 -15.14 -0.16 5.27
C THR A 66 -13.96 -0.92 4.70
N ALA A 67 -14.15 -2.20 4.43
CA ALA A 67 -13.17 -3.01 3.75
C ALA A 67 -13.11 -2.57 2.28
N LEU A 68 -11.91 -2.27 1.78
CA LEU A 68 -11.70 -2.00 0.37
C LEU A 68 -11.62 -3.32 -0.38
N THR A 69 -12.34 -3.42 -1.50
CA THR A 69 -12.20 -4.53 -2.44
C THR A 69 -10.99 -4.30 -3.35
N PRO A 70 -10.22 -5.35 -3.70
CA PRO A 70 -9.21 -5.25 -4.74
C PRO A 70 -9.81 -4.72 -6.04
N ILE A 71 -9.06 -3.88 -6.76
CA ILE A 71 -9.45 -3.40 -8.09
C ILE A 71 -9.46 -4.59 -9.05
N SER A 72 -10.53 -4.75 -9.82
CA SER A 72 -10.67 -5.88 -10.75
C SER A 72 -9.68 -5.79 -11.92
N GLY A 73 -9.34 -6.94 -12.52
CA GLY A 73 -8.47 -6.97 -13.70
C GLY A 73 -9.01 -6.15 -14.89
N GLU A 74 -10.34 -6.11 -15.04
CA GLU A 74 -11.00 -5.30 -16.07
C GLU A 74 -10.84 -3.79 -15.80
N GLU A 75 -11.06 -3.35 -14.56
CA GLU A 75 -10.86 -1.96 -14.17
C GLU A 75 -9.40 -1.54 -14.31
N TRP A 76 -8.47 -2.40 -13.92
CA TRP A 76 -7.05 -2.19 -14.12
C TRP A 76 -6.72 -2.02 -15.60
N THR A 77 -7.17 -2.95 -16.44
CA THR A 77 -6.94 -2.92 -17.88
C THR A 77 -7.44 -1.59 -18.48
N ARG A 78 -8.69 -1.22 -18.17
CA ARG A 78 -9.30 0.02 -18.66
C ARG A 78 -8.53 1.26 -18.19
N HIS A 79 -8.14 1.29 -16.92
CA HIS A 79 -7.36 2.39 -16.34
C HIS A 79 -5.99 2.52 -16.99
N LEU A 80 -5.28 1.42 -17.17
CA LEU A 80 -3.92 1.39 -17.70
C LEU A 80 -3.85 1.80 -19.17
N VAL A 81 -4.79 1.33 -19.99
CA VAL A 81 -4.94 1.77 -21.39
C VAL A 81 -5.14 3.29 -21.44
N ALA A 82 -6.09 3.82 -20.66
CA ALA A 82 -6.35 5.27 -20.63
C ALA A 82 -5.15 6.07 -20.10
N ARG A 83 -4.45 5.54 -19.08
CA ARG A 83 -3.31 6.20 -18.46
C ARG A 83 -2.11 6.31 -19.40
N LEU A 84 -1.82 5.26 -20.17
CA LEU A 84 -0.76 5.25 -21.19
C LEU A 84 -1.14 6.11 -22.40
N ALA A 85 -2.41 6.08 -22.83
CA ALA A 85 -2.90 6.97 -23.90
C ALA A 85 -2.70 8.45 -23.54
N ALA A 86 -2.96 8.85 -22.30
CA ALA A 86 -2.69 10.20 -21.81
C ALA A 86 -1.20 10.60 -21.79
N LYS A 87 -0.30 9.64 -22.01
CA LYS A 87 1.15 9.84 -22.18
C LYS A 87 1.60 9.71 -23.64
N GLY A 88 0.67 9.66 -24.59
CA GLY A 88 0.97 9.46 -26.01
C GLY A 88 1.42 8.04 -26.34
N LYS A 89 1.03 7.06 -25.53
CA LYS A 89 1.39 5.64 -25.69
C LYS A 89 0.16 4.80 -25.99
N SER A 90 0.24 3.92 -26.98
CA SER A 90 -0.78 2.90 -27.24
C SER A 90 -0.31 1.54 -26.73
N ILE A 91 -1.22 0.77 -26.13
CA ILE A 91 -0.97 -0.59 -25.63
C ILE A 91 -2.21 -1.44 -25.89
N SER A 92 -2.04 -2.74 -26.14
CA SER A 92 -3.18 -3.64 -26.25
C SER A 92 -3.82 -3.89 -24.87
N PRO A 93 -5.15 -4.10 -24.78
CA PRO A 93 -5.80 -4.44 -23.50
C PRO A 93 -5.22 -5.68 -22.82
N VAL A 94 -4.80 -6.68 -23.60
CA VAL A 94 -4.17 -7.91 -23.08
C VAL A 94 -2.85 -7.58 -22.38
N LEU A 95 -1.99 -6.76 -22.99
CA LEU A 95 -0.73 -6.34 -22.38
C LEU A 95 -0.96 -5.44 -21.15
N ALA A 96 -1.95 -4.56 -21.22
CA ALA A 96 -2.32 -3.71 -20.08
C ALA A 96 -2.80 -4.54 -18.87
N GLY A 97 -3.61 -5.58 -19.08
CA GLY A 97 -4.02 -6.50 -18.02
C GLY A 97 -2.82 -7.20 -17.38
N ARG A 98 -1.85 -7.65 -18.17
CA ARG A 98 -0.64 -8.31 -17.68
C ARG A 98 0.23 -7.41 -16.78
N ILE A 99 0.21 -6.10 -16.97
CA ILE A 99 0.92 -5.17 -16.06
C ILE A 99 0.33 -5.28 -14.64
N ALA A 100 -0.99 -5.38 -14.52
CA ALA A 100 -1.63 -5.54 -13.21
C ALA A 100 -1.30 -6.90 -12.58
N ASP A 101 -1.31 -7.96 -13.38
CA ASP A 101 -0.96 -9.32 -12.91
C ASP A 101 0.50 -9.41 -12.45
N LEU A 102 1.45 -8.86 -13.22
CA LEU A 102 2.88 -8.83 -12.89
C LEU A 102 3.19 -8.10 -11.57
N ASN A 103 2.32 -7.20 -11.17
CA ASN A 103 2.46 -6.39 -9.98
C ASN A 103 1.47 -6.79 -8.87
N GLU A 104 0.82 -7.95 -9.00
CA GLU A 104 -0.14 -8.51 -8.03
C GLU A 104 -1.25 -7.52 -7.64
N GLY A 105 -1.68 -6.66 -8.57
CA GLY A 105 -2.69 -5.63 -8.32
C GLY A 105 -2.25 -4.52 -7.37
N ASN A 106 -0.95 -4.43 -7.01
CA ASN A 106 -0.44 -3.41 -6.10
C ASN A 106 -0.39 -2.03 -6.78
N PRO A 107 -1.19 -1.02 -6.34
CA PRO A 107 -1.29 0.26 -7.04
C PRO A 107 0.04 1.04 -7.09
N VAL A 108 0.88 0.93 -6.06
CA VAL A 108 2.17 1.64 -5.98
C VAL A 108 3.16 1.02 -6.97
N SER A 109 3.25 -0.31 -6.99
CA SER A 109 4.12 -1.04 -7.93
C SER A 109 3.69 -0.79 -9.37
N ILE A 110 2.39 -0.90 -9.66
CA ILE A 110 1.82 -0.59 -10.98
C ILE A 110 2.12 0.85 -11.40
N ALA A 111 1.95 1.83 -10.51
CA ALA A 111 2.23 3.23 -10.83
C ALA A 111 3.71 3.47 -11.19
N LEU A 112 4.64 2.83 -10.47
CA LEU A 112 6.07 2.88 -10.77
C LEU A 112 6.39 2.19 -12.09
N PHE A 113 5.79 1.02 -12.34
CA PHE A 113 5.91 0.28 -13.58
C PHE A 113 5.48 1.12 -14.78
N VAL A 114 4.26 1.67 -14.74
CA VAL A 114 3.70 2.51 -15.81
C VAL A 114 4.51 3.78 -16.01
N ARG A 115 5.01 4.39 -14.93
CA ARG A 115 5.87 5.57 -15.03
C ARG A 115 7.16 5.24 -15.79
N HIS A 116 7.79 4.10 -15.50
CA HIS A 116 9.01 3.68 -16.18
C HIS A 116 8.72 3.32 -17.63
N LEU A 117 7.67 2.52 -17.89
CA LEU A 117 7.24 2.13 -19.23
C LEU A 117 6.98 3.34 -20.13
N ALA A 118 6.29 4.36 -19.62
CA ALA A 118 6.04 5.59 -20.36
C ALA A 118 7.32 6.37 -20.73
N LEU A 119 8.42 6.18 -20.01
CA LEU A 119 9.71 6.83 -20.27
C LEU A 119 10.57 6.09 -21.30
N VAL A 120 10.55 4.75 -21.27
CA VAL A 120 11.49 3.93 -22.05
C VAL A 120 10.88 3.36 -23.33
N SER A 121 9.57 3.11 -23.34
CA SER A 121 8.92 2.49 -24.49
C SER A 121 8.76 3.46 -25.67
N PRO A 122 8.69 2.96 -26.91
CA PRO A 122 8.26 3.74 -28.08
C PRO A 122 6.78 4.14 -27.98
N GLU A 123 6.19 4.74 -29.03
CA GLU A 123 4.76 5.13 -29.02
C GLU A 123 3.80 3.94 -28.88
N VAL A 124 4.16 2.79 -29.45
CA VAL A 124 3.43 1.53 -29.32
C VAL A 124 4.15 0.65 -28.33
N VAL A 125 3.50 0.29 -27.23
CA VAL A 125 4.04 -0.61 -26.21
C VAL A 125 3.80 -2.04 -26.63
N GLU A 126 4.87 -2.83 -26.63
CA GLU A 126 4.87 -4.24 -26.96
C GLU A 126 5.33 -5.11 -25.77
N GLU A 127 5.30 -6.42 -25.96
CA GLU A 127 5.69 -7.40 -24.94
C GLU A 127 7.12 -7.18 -24.42
N HIS A 128 8.05 -6.85 -25.31
CA HIS A 128 9.46 -6.70 -24.96
C HIS A 128 9.70 -5.52 -24.01
N ASP A 129 8.89 -4.45 -24.13
CA ASP A 129 8.93 -3.29 -23.26
C ASP A 129 8.55 -3.63 -21.81
N LEU A 130 7.55 -4.51 -21.63
CA LEU A 130 7.13 -4.97 -20.30
C LEU A 130 8.25 -5.75 -19.62
N LEU A 131 8.95 -6.61 -20.35
CA LEU A 131 10.06 -7.39 -19.83
C LEU A 131 11.25 -6.50 -19.44
N GLU A 132 11.53 -5.45 -20.20
CA GLU A 132 12.57 -4.48 -19.87
C GLU A 132 12.20 -3.67 -18.62
N ALA A 133 10.96 -3.18 -18.56
CA ALA A 133 10.45 -2.45 -17.40
C ALA A 133 10.45 -3.29 -16.12
N GLU A 134 10.11 -4.58 -16.21
CA GLU A 134 10.16 -5.50 -15.09
C GLU A 134 11.59 -5.70 -14.59
N LYS A 135 12.56 -5.95 -15.50
CA LYS A 135 13.98 -6.08 -15.15
C LYS A 135 14.51 -4.83 -14.47
N PHE A 136 14.12 -3.65 -14.95
CA PHE A 136 14.51 -2.39 -14.34
C PHE A 136 13.96 -2.27 -12.92
N LEU A 137 12.67 -2.52 -12.70
CA LEU A 137 12.07 -2.43 -11.36
C LEU A 137 12.70 -3.43 -10.39
N ARG A 138 12.92 -4.68 -10.80
CA ARG A 138 13.62 -5.68 -9.97
C ARG A 138 15.02 -5.22 -9.58
N THR A 139 15.74 -4.58 -10.50
CA THR A 139 17.10 -4.05 -10.26
C THR A 139 17.11 -2.79 -9.39
N ALA A 140 16.17 -1.88 -9.60
CA ALA A 140 16.04 -0.66 -8.82
C ALA A 140 15.61 -0.97 -7.38
N LEU A 141 14.66 -1.90 -7.22
CA LEU A 141 14.21 -2.36 -5.91
C LEU A 141 15.32 -3.14 -5.19
N SER A 142 16.04 -4.04 -5.87
CA SER A 142 17.13 -4.80 -5.24
C SER A 142 18.26 -3.91 -4.73
N ARG A 143 18.63 -2.86 -5.48
CA ARG A 143 19.56 -1.83 -5.00
C ARG A 143 19.02 -1.08 -3.78
N SER A 144 17.74 -0.70 -3.80
CA SER A 144 17.12 -0.04 -2.64
C SER A 144 17.10 -0.94 -1.39
N TRP A 145 16.94 -2.25 -1.58
CA TRP A 145 16.98 -3.24 -0.51
C TRP A 145 18.40 -3.46 0.01
N SER A 146 19.40 -3.55 -0.87
CA SER A 146 20.81 -3.65 -0.45
C SER A 146 21.26 -2.41 0.31
N ASP A 147 20.86 -1.23 -0.14
CA ASP A 147 21.19 0.04 0.51
C ASP A 147 20.47 0.18 1.85
N ARG A 148 19.20 -0.23 1.93
CA ARG A 148 18.46 -0.30 3.19
C ARG A 148 19.07 -1.29 4.17
N LEU A 149 19.47 -2.48 3.73
CA LEU A 149 20.16 -3.47 4.56
C LEU A 149 21.53 -2.96 5.03
N ALA A 150 22.30 -2.30 4.15
CA ALA A 150 23.57 -1.69 4.51
C ALA A 150 23.43 -0.54 5.51
N SER A 151 22.28 0.12 5.54
CA SER A 151 21.96 1.18 6.51
C SER A 151 21.46 0.66 7.87
N LEU A 152 21.17 -0.64 7.99
CA LEU A 152 20.74 -1.21 9.26
C LEU A 152 21.92 -1.28 10.25
N THR A 153 21.67 -0.84 11.47
CA THR A 153 22.64 -1.00 12.56
C THR A 153 22.82 -2.48 12.88
N ARG A 154 23.99 -2.83 13.43
CA ARG A 154 24.34 -4.21 13.82
C ARG A 154 23.28 -4.87 14.72
N ARG A 155 22.59 -4.09 15.56
CA ARG A 155 21.47 -4.54 16.42
C ARG A 155 20.21 -4.90 15.62
N GLN A 156 19.88 -4.13 14.57
CA GLN A 156 18.73 -4.40 13.70
C GLN A 156 18.98 -5.60 12.79
N MET A 157 20.22 -5.80 12.33
CA MET A 157 20.62 -6.99 11.59
C MET A 157 20.46 -8.27 12.42
N ASN A 158 20.90 -8.27 13.68
CA ASN A 158 20.75 -9.42 14.57
C ASN A 158 19.27 -9.77 14.86
N LEU A 159 18.37 -8.78 14.86
CA LEU A 159 16.93 -8.99 15.04
C LEU A 159 16.24 -9.61 13.83
N LEU A 160 16.81 -9.46 12.63
CA LEU A 160 16.28 -10.07 11.40
C LEU A 160 16.76 -11.50 11.18
N GLN A 161 17.78 -11.93 11.94
CA GLN A 161 18.40 -13.26 11.87
C GLN A 161 17.94 -14.21 13.00
N ALA A 162 17.15 -13.71 13.95
CA ALA A 162 16.57 -14.47 15.06
C ALA A 162 15.13 -14.88 14.74
#